data_AF-A0A4Z1EXF4-F1
#
_entry.id   AF-A0A4Z1EXF4-F1
#
_cell.length_a   1.000
_cell.length_b   1.000
_cell.length_c   1.000
_cell.angle_alpha   90.00
_cell.angle_beta   90.00
_cell.angle_gamma   90.00
#
_symmetry.space_group_name_H-M   'P 1'
#
loop_
_entity.id
_entity.type
_entity.pdbx_description
1 polymer ?
#
loop_
_entity_poly.entity_id
_entity_poly.type
_entity_poly.pdbx_seq_one_letter_code
_entity_poly.pdbx_strand_id
1 'polypeptide(L)'
;MECRKELRCECTGLDSIASNPLRDVQDISYDSWLRVVEEFSRLRLSHEADRLSALLGIAKVFHAKLISTYLRGLWAEDLARGLLWDVTRNENRQNREVAPTWSWASIVMTEEIGIIFPAAHDASFSKNAQFYPSNPASPPTMSPDTSSFETFLETKTICVHTEYFFATVFLPETEENTMLVFDADIEDMILISIYGMNSDIPLHPGGHREQSWEVCSLLLGSMTERNYELNEEAKFLCTLVVRFNSIIGAWERIGVLDVRKDDVSYSSIGGREFNLM
;
A
#
# COMPACT_ATOMS: atom_id res chain seq x y z
N MET A 1 -30.29 -38.60 16.22
CA MET A 1 -29.71 -37.25 16.10
C MET A 1 -28.34 -37.30 16.73
N GLU A 2 -27.29 -37.48 15.93
CA GLU A 2 -25.90 -37.39 16.41
C GLU A 2 -25.18 -36.37 15.53
N CYS A 3 -24.73 -35.29 16.16
CA CYS A 3 -23.93 -34.24 15.54
C CYS A 3 -22.45 -34.65 15.65
N ARG A 4 -21.82 -35.03 14.54
CA ARG A 4 -20.36 -35.25 14.47
C ARG A 4 -19.65 -33.90 14.42
N LYS A 5 -18.78 -33.65 15.41
CA LYS A 5 -17.94 -32.45 15.56
C LYS A 5 -16.74 -32.40 14.59
N GLU A 6 -16.94 -32.70 13.31
CA GLU A 6 -15.92 -32.46 12.28
C GLU A 6 -16.55 -31.68 11.14
N LEU A 7 -16.53 -30.35 11.27
CA LEU A 7 -16.78 -29.43 10.17
C LEU A 7 -15.62 -29.50 9.19
N ARG A 8 -15.66 -30.47 8.27
CA ARG A 8 -14.94 -30.34 7.00
C ARG A 8 -15.80 -29.49 6.07
N CYS A 9 -15.33 -28.29 5.77
CA CYS A 9 -15.90 -27.47 4.71
C CYS A 9 -15.37 -28.01 3.38
N GLU A 10 -16.23 -28.55 2.52
CA GLU A 10 -15.87 -29.13 1.21
C GLU A 10 -15.83 -28.09 0.08
N CYS A 11 -15.41 -26.85 0.37
CA CYS A 11 -15.28 -25.80 -0.65
C CYS A 11 -13.84 -25.70 -1.16
N THR A 12 -13.60 -26.31 -2.32
CA THR A 12 -12.69 -25.90 -3.42
C THR A 12 -11.40 -25.13 -3.05
N GLY A 13 -10.24 -25.79 -3.23
CA GLY A 13 -8.97 -25.10 -3.51
C GLY A 13 -8.09 -24.72 -2.31
N LEU A 14 -8.52 -24.98 -1.08
CA LEU A 14 -7.74 -24.66 0.13
C LEU A 14 -6.79 -25.80 0.55
N ASP A 15 -6.56 -26.81 -0.30
CA ASP A 15 -5.61 -27.88 0.02
C ASP A 15 -4.16 -27.37 0.05
N SER A 16 -3.84 -26.27 -0.65
CA SER A 16 -2.57 -25.56 -0.47
C SER A 16 -2.47 -24.84 0.88
N ILE A 17 -3.61 -24.34 1.40
CA ILE A 17 -3.75 -23.80 2.77
C ILE A 17 -3.60 -24.92 3.82
N ALA A 18 -3.79 -26.19 3.45
CA ALA A 18 -3.56 -27.32 4.36
C ALA A 18 -2.07 -27.60 4.64
N SER A 19 -1.16 -26.93 3.91
CA SER A 19 0.24 -26.68 4.34
C SER A 19 0.22 -25.58 5.42
N ASN A 20 -0.41 -25.89 6.54
CA ASN A 20 -1.23 -24.95 7.30
C ASN A 20 -0.45 -24.07 8.29
N PRO A 21 -0.24 -22.75 8.04
CA PRO A 21 0.28 -21.83 9.06
C PRO A 21 -0.70 -21.66 10.24
N LEU A 22 -1.98 -22.08 10.10
CA LEU A 22 -2.97 -22.07 11.18
C LEU A 22 -3.09 -23.41 11.92
N ARG A 23 -2.36 -24.47 11.52
CA ARG A 23 -2.31 -25.72 12.33
C ARG A 23 -1.57 -25.50 13.64
N ASP A 24 -0.64 -24.56 13.65
CA ASP A 24 0.03 -24.14 14.86
C ASP A 24 -0.52 -22.78 15.26
N VAL A 25 -1.43 -22.76 16.24
CA VAL A 25 -1.94 -21.53 16.87
C VAL A 25 -0.79 -20.65 17.43
N GLN A 26 0.42 -21.21 17.50
CA GLN A 26 1.67 -20.54 17.85
C GLN A 26 2.23 -19.62 16.74
N ASP A 27 1.84 -19.77 15.47
CA ASP A 27 2.34 -18.95 14.34
C ASP A 27 1.40 -17.79 13.97
N ILE A 28 0.59 -17.32 14.93
CA ILE A 28 -0.29 -16.15 14.71
C ILE A 28 0.56 -14.88 14.90
N SER A 29 0.92 -14.28 13.77
CA SER A 29 1.77 -13.08 13.68
C SER A 29 1.23 -12.14 12.58
N TYR A 30 1.77 -10.93 12.49
CA TYR A 30 1.44 -10.08 11.34
C TYR A 30 1.93 -10.69 10.02
N ASP A 31 3.07 -11.37 10.03
CA ASP A 31 3.65 -11.99 8.83
C ASP A 31 2.75 -13.12 8.30
N SER A 32 2.22 -13.97 9.20
CA SER A 32 1.29 -15.01 8.80
C SER A 32 -0.05 -14.45 8.33
N TRP A 33 -0.48 -13.28 8.85
CA TRP A 33 -1.65 -12.57 8.31
C TRP A 33 -1.43 -12.10 6.88
N LEU A 34 -0.29 -11.44 6.61
CA LEU A 34 0.02 -10.93 5.27
C LEU A 34 0.08 -12.09 4.26
N ARG A 35 0.67 -13.24 4.62
CA ARG A 35 0.62 -14.46 3.80
C ARG A 35 -0.80 -14.97 3.53
N VAL A 36 -1.65 -15.00 4.56
CA VAL A 36 -3.08 -15.36 4.39
C VAL A 36 -3.75 -14.42 3.38
N VAL A 37 -3.46 -13.13 3.46
CA VAL A 37 -4.01 -12.14 2.54
C VAL A 37 -3.48 -12.35 1.11
N GLU A 38 -2.19 -12.60 0.92
CA GLU A 38 -1.61 -12.88 -0.40
C GLU A 38 -2.29 -14.09 -1.06
N GLU A 39 -2.39 -15.21 -0.35
CA GLU A 39 -3.07 -16.42 -0.84
C GLU A 39 -4.55 -16.15 -1.13
N PHE A 40 -5.25 -15.49 -0.21
CA PHE A 40 -6.67 -15.19 -0.37
C PHE A 40 -6.92 -14.23 -1.55
N SER A 41 -5.99 -13.32 -1.82
CA SER A 41 -6.10 -12.36 -2.92
C SER A 41 -6.08 -13.00 -4.31
N ARG A 42 -5.56 -14.23 -4.43
CA ARG A 42 -5.54 -15.02 -5.68
C ARG A 42 -6.86 -15.74 -5.95
N LEU A 43 -7.75 -15.82 -4.95
CA LEU A 43 -9.02 -16.51 -5.10
C LEU A 43 -9.98 -15.70 -5.96
N ARG A 44 -10.66 -16.41 -6.87
CA ARG A 44 -11.81 -15.88 -7.62
C ARG A 44 -13.07 -16.15 -6.82
N LEU A 45 -13.63 -15.11 -6.20
CA LEU A 45 -14.85 -15.25 -5.41
C LEU A 45 -16.07 -15.14 -6.32
N SER A 46 -17.10 -15.94 -6.04
CA SER A 46 -18.40 -15.79 -6.73
C SER A 46 -18.97 -14.37 -6.56
N HIS A 47 -18.69 -13.74 -5.40
CA HIS A 47 -19.06 -12.37 -5.09
C HIS A 47 -17.83 -11.61 -4.57
N GLU A 48 -17.11 -10.92 -5.45
CA GLU A 48 -15.89 -10.17 -5.08
C GLU A 48 -16.14 -9.05 -4.05
N ALA A 49 -17.38 -8.55 -3.92
CA ALA A 49 -17.74 -7.59 -2.89
C ALA A 49 -17.64 -8.17 -1.46
N ASP A 50 -17.68 -9.50 -1.32
CA ASP A 50 -17.62 -10.18 -0.04
C ASP A 50 -16.19 -10.49 0.42
N ARG A 51 -15.15 -10.07 -0.30
CA ARG A 51 -13.74 -10.37 0.00
C ARG A 51 -13.36 -10.14 1.47
N LEU A 52 -13.61 -8.93 1.98
CA LEU A 52 -13.30 -8.59 3.37
C LEU A 52 -14.17 -9.36 4.37
N SER A 53 -15.46 -9.55 4.04
CA SER A 53 -16.42 -10.28 4.89
C SER A 53 -16.06 -11.77 4.99
N ALA A 54 -15.63 -12.38 3.89
CA ALA A 54 -15.21 -13.77 3.82
C ALA A 54 -13.96 -14.04 4.68
N LEU A 55 -13.07 -13.06 4.82
CA LEU A 55 -11.86 -13.17 5.64
C LEU A 55 -12.10 -12.86 7.13
N LEU A 56 -13.25 -12.29 7.49
CA LEU A 56 -13.53 -11.81 8.85
C LEU A 56 -13.48 -12.91 9.91
N GLY A 57 -13.84 -14.15 9.55
CA GLY A 57 -13.73 -15.31 10.44
C GLY A 57 -12.29 -15.56 10.89
N ILE A 58 -11.35 -15.50 9.95
CA ILE A 58 -9.91 -15.65 10.21
C ILE A 58 -9.39 -14.42 10.97
N ALA A 59 -9.80 -13.21 10.55
CA ALA A 59 -9.41 -11.97 11.25
C ALA A 59 -9.76 -12.01 12.75
N LYS A 60 -10.91 -12.56 13.13
CA LYS A 60 -11.29 -12.71 14.55
C LYS A 60 -10.33 -13.59 15.36
N VAL A 61 -9.78 -14.64 14.73
CA VAL A 61 -8.79 -15.53 15.37
C VAL A 61 -7.48 -14.77 15.59
N PHE A 62 -7.02 -14.02 14.59
CA PHE A 62 -5.83 -13.17 14.69
C PHE A 62 -6.01 -12.06 15.73
N HIS A 63 -7.15 -11.37 15.73
CA HIS A 63 -7.45 -10.29 16.67
C HIS A 63 -7.36 -10.76 18.14
N ALA A 64 -7.86 -11.96 18.44
CA ALA A 64 -7.79 -12.53 19.79
C ALA A 64 -6.35 -12.77 20.30
N LYS A 65 -5.36 -12.80 19.41
CA LYS A 65 -3.95 -13.03 19.74
C LYS A 65 -3.09 -11.78 19.60
N LEU A 66 -3.26 -11.04 18.51
CA LEU A 66 -2.49 -9.84 18.22
C LEU A 66 -2.91 -8.65 19.10
N ILE A 67 -4.15 -8.64 19.59
CA ILE A 67 -4.74 -7.51 20.32
C ILE A 67 -4.57 -6.21 19.49
N SER A 68 -4.84 -6.34 18.19
CA SER A 68 -4.56 -5.34 17.17
C SER A 68 -5.86 -4.87 16.52
N THR A 69 -5.93 -3.60 16.13
CA THR A 69 -7.14 -3.05 15.48
C THR A 69 -7.21 -3.49 14.02
N TYR A 70 -8.29 -4.19 13.67
CA TYR A 70 -8.53 -4.62 12.30
C TYR A 70 -9.05 -3.48 11.42
N LEU A 71 -8.35 -3.19 10.33
CA LEU A 71 -8.62 -2.11 9.39
C LEU A 71 -8.80 -2.66 7.98
N ARG A 72 -10.03 -3.03 7.61
CA ARG A 72 -10.43 -3.44 6.23
C ARG A 72 -9.41 -4.35 5.55
N GLY A 73 -8.98 -5.42 6.22
CA GLY A 73 -8.02 -6.38 5.68
C GLY A 73 -6.58 -6.21 6.17
N LEU A 74 -6.29 -5.14 6.91
CA LEU A 74 -4.98 -4.82 7.49
C LEU A 74 -5.07 -4.68 9.02
N TRP A 75 -3.93 -4.48 9.67
CA TRP A 75 -3.80 -4.29 11.11
C TRP A 75 -3.20 -2.92 11.41
N ALA A 76 -3.74 -2.16 12.36
CA ALA A 76 -3.25 -0.81 12.67
C ALA A 76 -1.78 -0.81 13.13
N GLU A 77 -1.42 -1.77 13.98
CA GLU A 77 -0.11 -1.94 14.58
C GLU A 77 0.95 -2.38 13.55
N ASP A 78 0.51 -2.88 12.38
CA ASP A 78 1.36 -3.26 11.26
C ASP A 78 1.02 -2.51 9.95
N LEU A 79 0.39 -1.34 10.09
CA LEU A 79 -0.21 -0.67 8.95
C LEU A 79 0.83 -0.21 7.91
N ALA A 80 2.05 0.11 8.33
CA ALA A 80 3.12 0.50 7.41
C ALA A 80 3.41 -0.61 6.37
N ARG A 81 3.60 -1.85 6.82
CA ARG A 81 3.78 -3.01 5.92
C ARG A 81 2.49 -3.31 5.17
N GLY A 82 1.37 -3.25 5.88
CA GLY A 82 0.04 -3.48 5.31
C GLY A 82 -0.32 -2.52 4.17
N LEU A 83 0.19 -1.28 4.16
CA LEU A 83 -0.04 -0.30 3.11
C LEU A 83 0.93 -0.41 1.93
N LEU A 84 1.95 -1.27 2.03
CA LEU A 84 2.96 -1.53 0.99
C LEU A 84 2.64 -2.79 0.17
N TRP A 85 1.37 -3.20 0.12
CA TRP A 85 0.99 -4.24 -0.85
C TRP A 85 1.25 -3.75 -2.27
N ASP A 86 1.54 -4.70 -3.15
CA ASP A 86 1.85 -4.47 -4.55
C ASP A 86 1.19 -5.54 -5.42
N VAL A 87 1.00 -5.23 -6.70
CA VAL A 87 0.43 -6.13 -7.70
C VAL A 87 1.56 -6.62 -8.59
N THR A 88 1.74 -7.94 -8.67
CA THR A 88 2.68 -8.52 -9.64
C THR A 88 2.19 -8.21 -11.07
N ARG A 89 3.04 -7.54 -11.87
CA ARG A 89 2.72 -6.92 -13.16
C ARG A 89 1.74 -7.74 -14.01
N ASN A 90 0.49 -7.28 -14.09
CA ASN A 90 -0.48 -7.73 -15.09
C ASN A 90 -1.40 -6.57 -15.46
N GLU A 91 -1.73 -6.49 -16.75
CA GLU A 91 -2.52 -5.46 -17.41
C GLU A 91 -4.02 -5.58 -17.09
N ASN A 92 -4.47 -6.75 -16.63
CA ASN A 92 -5.88 -7.04 -16.39
C ASN A 92 -6.27 -6.95 -14.90
N ARG A 93 -6.44 -5.72 -14.41
CA ARG A 93 -7.02 -5.44 -13.09
C ARG A 93 -8.34 -4.70 -13.20
N GLN A 94 -9.27 -5.02 -12.31
CA GLN A 94 -10.52 -4.30 -12.17
C GLN A 94 -10.52 -3.58 -10.84
N ASN A 95 -10.50 -2.24 -10.89
CA ASN A 95 -10.80 -1.45 -9.71
C ASN A 95 -12.28 -1.61 -9.41
N ARG A 96 -12.61 -2.09 -8.21
CA ARG A 96 -13.99 -2.21 -7.75
C ARG A 96 -14.11 -1.39 -6.48
N GLU A 97 -15.11 -0.52 -6.40
CA GLU A 97 -15.43 0.27 -5.20
C GLU A 97 -16.04 -0.59 -4.06
N VAL A 98 -15.47 -1.78 -3.81
CA VAL A 98 -15.90 -2.72 -2.78
C VAL A 98 -15.16 -2.53 -1.46
N ALA A 99 -14.02 -1.84 -1.50
CA ALA A 99 -13.21 -1.48 -0.34
C ALA A 99 -12.53 -0.12 -0.56
N PRO A 100 -12.08 0.56 0.50
CA PRO A 100 -11.25 1.76 0.36
C PRO A 100 -9.98 1.46 -0.46
N THR A 101 -9.52 2.41 -1.27
CA THR A 101 -8.39 2.22 -2.22
C THR A 101 -7.08 1.79 -1.57
N TRP A 102 -6.88 2.08 -0.28
CA TRP A 102 -5.69 1.66 0.48
C TRP A 102 -5.77 0.21 0.96
N SER A 103 -6.95 -0.39 0.97
CA SER A 103 -7.12 -1.82 1.24
C SER A 103 -6.76 -2.63 0.00
N TRP A 104 -6.04 -3.72 0.19
CA TRP A 104 -5.73 -4.69 -0.88
C TRP A 104 -6.99 -5.23 -1.56
N ALA A 105 -8.13 -5.22 -0.87
CA ALA A 105 -9.40 -5.71 -1.40
C ALA A 105 -10.05 -4.75 -2.42
N SER A 106 -9.51 -3.55 -2.62
CA SER A 106 -10.00 -2.59 -3.62
C SER A 106 -9.71 -3.01 -5.07
N ILE A 107 -8.68 -3.83 -5.27
CA ILE A 107 -8.30 -4.36 -6.58
C ILE A 107 -8.70 -5.82 -6.67
N VAL A 108 -9.42 -6.16 -7.74
CA VAL A 108 -9.72 -7.54 -8.12
C VAL A 108 -8.89 -7.90 -9.35
N MET A 109 -8.10 -8.97 -9.21
CA MET A 109 -7.29 -9.52 -10.29
C MET A 109 -8.11 -10.49 -11.11
N THR A 110 -7.98 -10.46 -12.44
CA THR A 110 -8.75 -11.35 -13.33
C THR A 110 -8.10 -12.72 -13.53
N GLU A 111 -6.87 -12.93 -13.05
CA GLU A 111 -6.08 -14.17 -13.19
C GLU A 111 -5.67 -14.73 -11.81
N GLU A 112 -5.02 -15.89 -11.74
CA GLU A 112 -4.49 -16.49 -10.48
C GLU A 112 -3.32 -15.68 -9.88
N ILE A 113 -3.20 -14.42 -10.25
CA ILE A 113 -2.20 -13.48 -9.80
C ILE A 113 -2.80 -12.69 -8.64
N GLY A 114 -2.07 -12.68 -7.52
CA GLY A 114 -2.48 -12.01 -6.29
C GLY A 114 -1.65 -10.77 -6.02
N ILE A 115 -2.02 -10.08 -4.96
CA ILE A 115 -1.12 -9.09 -4.38
C ILE A 115 0.04 -9.78 -3.65
N ILE A 116 1.11 -9.03 -3.44
CA ILE A 116 2.24 -9.38 -2.59
C ILE A 116 2.49 -8.25 -1.58
N PHE A 117 3.13 -8.54 -0.46
CA PHE A 117 3.67 -7.56 0.47
C PHE A 117 5.19 -7.70 0.49
N PRO A 118 5.94 -6.98 -0.37
CA PRO A 118 7.40 -7.09 -0.42
C PRO A 118 8.05 -6.91 0.97
N ALA A 119 7.58 -5.92 1.73
CA ALA A 119 8.02 -5.64 3.09
C ALA A 119 7.70 -6.74 4.13
N ALA A 120 6.79 -7.68 3.83
CA ALA A 120 6.51 -8.83 4.70
C ALA A 120 7.52 -9.96 4.54
N HIS A 121 8.16 -10.05 3.37
CA HIS A 121 9.13 -11.08 3.04
C HIS A 121 10.58 -10.61 3.26
N ASP A 122 10.76 -9.35 3.64
CA ASP A 122 12.06 -8.76 3.89
C ASP A 122 12.28 -8.47 5.38
N ALA A 123 13.15 -9.26 6.01
CA ALA A 123 13.52 -9.11 7.42
C ALA A 123 14.27 -7.79 7.72
N SER A 124 14.75 -7.08 6.71
CA SER A 124 15.39 -5.78 6.85
C SER A 124 14.41 -4.62 6.93
N PHE A 125 13.12 -4.85 6.65
CA PHE A 125 12.12 -3.79 6.69
C PHE A 125 12.09 -3.13 8.07
N SER A 126 12.21 -1.81 8.06
CA SER A 126 12.13 -0.96 9.24
C SER A 126 11.14 0.15 8.99
N LYS A 127 10.10 0.20 9.84
CA LYS A 127 9.05 1.23 9.83
C LYS A 127 9.67 2.61 10.06
N ASN A 128 9.17 3.64 9.35
CA ASN A 128 9.58 5.02 9.62
C ASN A 128 9.19 5.40 11.07
N ALA A 129 10.09 6.07 11.80
CA ALA A 129 9.87 6.45 13.19
C ALA A 129 8.74 7.48 13.37
N GLN A 130 8.52 8.33 12.37
CA GLN A 130 7.42 9.29 12.30
C GLN A 130 6.12 8.66 11.78
N PHE A 131 6.15 7.40 11.32
CA PHE A 131 4.93 6.70 10.91
C PHE A 131 4.11 6.23 12.11
N TYR A 132 2.90 6.78 12.24
CA TYR A 132 1.89 6.25 13.15
C TYR A 132 0.44 6.45 12.62
N PRO A 133 -0.42 5.43 12.77
CA PRO A 133 -1.84 5.57 12.47
C PRO A 133 -2.59 6.28 13.60
N SER A 134 -3.67 6.98 13.27
CA SER A 134 -4.60 7.56 14.23
C SER A 134 -6.04 7.44 13.73
N ASN A 135 -7.01 7.59 14.63
CA ASN A 135 -8.42 7.71 14.23
C ASN A 135 -8.62 9.05 13.51
N PRO A 136 -9.48 9.11 12.48
CA PRO A 136 -9.86 10.39 11.89
C PRO A 136 -10.61 11.21 12.94
N ALA A 137 -9.91 12.14 13.59
CA ALA A 137 -10.53 13.25 14.29
C ALA A 137 -10.89 14.32 13.24
N SER A 138 -11.95 15.09 13.48
CA SER A 138 -12.47 16.15 12.60
C SER A 138 -11.37 16.86 11.79
N PRO A 139 -11.60 17.18 10.50
CA PRO A 139 -10.54 17.61 9.59
C PRO A 139 -9.73 18.77 10.20
N PRO A 140 -8.39 18.73 10.18
CA PRO A 140 -7.61 19.90 10.54
C PRO A 140 -8.02 21.03 9.60
N THR A 141 -8.54 22.11 10.19
CA THR A 141 -8.83 23.34 9.44
C THR A 141 -7.49 23.90 9.02
N MET A 142 -7.11 23.72 7.75
CA MET A 142 -5.89 24.31 7.21
C MET A 142 -6.01 25.85 7.30
N SER A 143 -5.26 26.47 8.20
CA SER A 143 -4.92 27.88 8.05
C SER A 143 -3.67 27.99 7.15
N PRO A 144 -3.69 28.85 6.13
CA PRO A 144 -2.59 28.98 5.15
C PRO A 144 -1.25 29.45 5.74
N ASP A 145 -1.19 29.83 7.03
CA ASP A 145 -0.03 30.49 7.64
C ASP A 145 0.73 29.63 8.69
N THR A 146 0.52 28.31 8.74
CA THR A 146 1.16 27.47 9.77
C THR A 146 2.36 26.70 9.20
N SER A 147 3.55 27.29 9.33
CA SER A 147 4.85 26.65 9.09
C SER A 147 5.19 25.65 10.22
N SER A 148 4.36 24.63 10.40
CA SER A 148 4.60 23.56 11.36
C SER A 148 4.30 22.22 10.69
N PHE A 149 5.35 21.39 10.60
CA PHE A 149 5.43 20.04 10.05
C PHE A 149 4.51 19.01 10.75
N GLU A 150 3.21 19.26 10.83
CA GLU A 150 2.23 18.25 11.22
C GLU A 150 1.68 17.59 9.96
N THR A 151 2.35 16.52 9.51
CA THR A 151 1.94 15.73 8.34
C THR A 151 0.68 14.93 8.61
N PHE A 152 -0.26 14.95 7.67
CA PHE A 152 -1.52 14.22 7.77
C PHE A 152 -1.96 13.64 6.42
N LEU A 153 -2.32 12.36 6.39
CA LEU A 153 -3.14 11.78 5.32
C LEU A 153 -4.43 11.20 5.90
N GLU A 154 -5.57 11.83 5.59
CA GLU A 154 -6.90 11.29 5.85
C GLU A 154 -7.46 10.61 4.61
N THR A 155 -7.60 9.29 4.73
CA THR A 155 -8.63 8.58 4.01
C THR A 155 -9.89 8.65 4.88
N LYS A 156 -11.10 8.56 4.32
CA LYS A 156 -12.37 8.58 5.11
C LYS A 156 -12.44 7.56 6.26
N THR A 157 -11.47 6.66 6.35
CA THR A 157 -11.46 5.49 7.23
C THR A 157 -10.19 5.33 8.07
N ILE A 158 -9.04 5.89 7.66
CA ILE A 158 -7.77 5.83 8.37
C ILE A 158 -7.03 7.16 8.23
N CYS A 159 -6.35 7.59 9.29
CA CYS A 159 -5.40 8.68 9.27
C CYS A 159 -3.99 8.14 9.51
N VAL A 160 -3.00 8.57 8.72
CA VAL A 160 -1.58 8.29 8.97
C VAL A 160 -0.77 9.58 9.04
N HIS A 161 0.19 9.60 9.96
CA HIS A 161 1.18 10.66 10.12
C HIS A 161 2.51 10.08 9.70
N THR A 162 3.30 10.78 8.87
CA THR A 162 4.66 10.35 8.46
C THR A 162 5.41 11.47 7.73
N GLU A 163 6.62 11.23 7.23
CA GLU A 163 7.27 12.13 6.26
C GLU A 163 6.65 11.95 4.88
N TYR A 164 6.51 13.04 4.14
CA TYR A 164 5.93 13.00 2.79
C TYR A 164 6.59 14.01 1.88
N PHE A 165 6.38 13.80 0.59
CA PHE A 165 6.90 14.66 -0.45
C PHE A 165 5.94 14.67 -1.64
N PHE A 166 5.80 15.83 -2.28
CA PHE A 166 4.95 15.97 -3.45
C PHE A 166 5.68 15.56 -4.72
N ALA A 167 4.92 15.08 -5.70
CA ALA A 167 5.43 14.69 -7.00
C ALA A 167 4.37 14.90 -8.08
N THR A 168 4.80 14.79 -9.34
CA THR A 168 3.90 14.68 -10.48
C THR A 168 3.96 13.27 -11.05
N VAL A 169 2.82 12.57 -11.09
CA VAL A 169 2.69 11.32 -11.86
C VAL A 169 2.44 11.68 -13.32
N PHE A 170 3.14 11.00 -14.23
CA PHE A 170 2.83 10.98 -15.66
C PHE A 170 2.34 9.60 -16.06
N LEU A 171 1.16 9.56 -16.67
CA LEU A 171 0.55 8.32 -17.14
C LEU A 171 0.97 8.10 -18.60
N PRO A 172 1.57 6.95 -18.92
CA PRO A 172 1.95 6.67 -20.29
C PRO A 172 0.70 6.47 -21.16
N GLU A 173 0.81 6.89 -22.42
CA GLU A 173 -0.22 6.64 -23.44
C GLU A 173 -0.17 5.18 -23.96
N THR A 174 0.93 4.48 -23.69
CA THR A 174 1.24 3.10 -24.10
C THR A 174 1.46 2.19 -22.88
N GLU A 175 1.75 0.90 -23.09
CA GLU A 175 2.11 -0.10 -22.06
C GLU A 175 3.50 0.17 -21.43
N GLU A 176 3.77 1.41 -21.02
CA GLU A 176 4.98 1.77 -20.28
C GLU A 176 4.73 1.82 -18.76
N ASN A 177 5.82 1.90 -18.00
CA ASN A 177 5.71 2.08 -16.55
C ASN A 177 5.16 3.48 -16.24
N THR A 178 4.32 3.59 -15.22
CA THR A 178 3.92 4.89 -14.69
C THR A 178 5.15 5.56 -14.08
N MET A 179 5.40 6.81 -14.49
CA MET A 179 6.58 7.55 -14.06
C MET A 179 6.18 8.60 -13.04
N LEU A 180 6.98 8.73 -12.00
CA LEU A 180 6.88 9.75 -10.97
C LEU A 180 8.03 10.73 -11.12
N VAL A 181 7.71 12.01 -11.22
CA VAL A 181 8.66 13.09 -11.41
C VAL A 181 8.71 13.93 -10.14
N PHE A 182 9.91 14.10 -9.59
CA PHE A 182 10.22 15.04 -8.54
C PHE A 182 11.05 16.17 -9.12
N ASP A 183 10.66 17.40 -8.86
CA ASP A 183 11.46 18.59 -9.12
C ASP A 183 11.85 19.25 -7.81
N ALA A 184 13.11 19.69 -7.71
CA ALA A 184 13.59 20.46 -6.60
C ALA A 184 14.40 21.66 -7.06
N ASP A 185 14.15 22.79 -6.43
CA ASP A 185 14.88 24.03 -6.63
C ASP A 185 16.19 23.98 -5.83
N ILE A 186 17.31 23.99 -6.52
CA ILE A 186 18.66 23.97 -5.93
C ILE A 186 19.43 25.15 -6.50
N GLU A 187 19.60 26.19 -5.69
CA GLU A 187 20.23 27.45 -6.10
C GLU A 187 19.54 28.03 -7.35
N ASP A 188 20.24 28.11 -8.49
CA ASP A 188 19.73 28.61 -9.77
C ASP A 188 19.36 27.47 -10.75
N MET A 189 19.22 26.22 -10.27
CA MET A 189 18.91 25.04 -11.08
C MET A 189 17.68 24.28 -10.56
N ILE A 190 16.94 23.66 -11.48
CA ILE A 190 15.88 22.70 -11.14
C ILE A 190 16.43 21.30 -11.37
N LEU A 191 16.53 20.51 -10.30
CA LEU A 191 16.88 19.10 -10.39
C LEU A 191 15.61 18.29 -10.62
N ILE A 192 15.56 17.56 -11.74
CA ILE A 192 14.45 16.68 -12.09
C ILE A 192 14.88 15.23 -11.88
N SER A 193 14.07 14.49 -11.14
CA SER A 193 14.31 13.08 -10.80
C SER A 193 13.10 12.28 -11.24
N ILE A 194 13.32 11.17 -11.96
CA ILE A 194 12.25 10.39 -12.57
C ILE A 194 12.36 8.94 -12.12
N TYR A 195 11.28 8.41 -11.56
CA TYR A 195 11.21 7.05 -11.03
C TYR A 195 10.06 6.27 -11.65
N GLY A 196 10.27 4.98 -11.92
CA GLY A 196 9.16 4.08 -12.23
C GLY A 196 8.44 3.70 -10.94
N MET A 197 7.11 3.74 -10.93
CA MET A 197 6.29 3.30 -9.80
C MET A 197 5.41 2.12 -10.18
N ASN A 198 5.08 1.29 -9.18
CA ASN A 198 4.07 0.25 -9.34
C ASN A 198 2.71 0.90 -9.09
N SER A 199 2.09 1.35 -10.18
CA SER A 199 0.78 1.99 -10.18
C SER A 199 -0.31 0.97 -9.90
N ASP A 200 -1.39 1.39 -9.23
CA ASP A 200 -2.64 0.64 -8.98
C ASP A 200 -3.73 0.90 -10.05
N ILE A 201 -3.47 1.85 -10.94
CA ILE A 201 -4.46 2.37 -11.88
C ILE A 201 -4.54 1.50 -13.15
N PRO A 202 -5.69 0.93 -13.53
CA PRO A 202 -5.81 0.12 -14.74
C PRO A 202 -5.38 0.90 -15.99
N LEU A 203 -4.71 0.20 -16.91
CA LEU A 203 -4.47 0.65 -18.28
C LEU A 203 -5.82 0.64 -19.00
N HIS A 204 -6.31 1.81 -19.42
CA HIS A 204 -7.51 1.90 -20.24
C HIS A 204 -7.14 2.25 -21.67
N PRO A 205 -7.41 1.38 -22.66
CA PRO A 205 -7.26 1.76 -24.05
C PRO A 205 -8.37 2.75 -24.43
N GLY A 206 -8.00 4.02 -24.67
CA GLY A 206 -8.81 4.93 -25.49
C GLY A 206 -9.67 5.98 -24.78
N GLY A 207 -9.12 6.77 -23.84
CA GLY A 207 -9.77 7.98 -23.35
C GLY A 207 -8.80 9.15 -23.19
N HIS A 208 -9.26 10.38 -23.43
CA HIS A 208 -8.54 11.59 -23.02
C HIS A 208 -8.47 11.62 -21.50
N ARG A 209 -7.33 11.18 -20.95
CA ARG A 209 -7.04 11.26 -19.53
C ARG A 209 -6.26 12.55 -19.26
N GLU A 210 -6.43 13.11 -18.07
CA GLU A 210 -5.43 14.04 -17.52
C GLU A 210 -4.06 13.34 -17.62
N GLN A 211 -3.12 13.97 -18.30
CA GLN A 211 -1.83 13.35 -18.65
C GLN A 211 -0.88 13.30 -17.44
N SER A 212 -1.15 14.15 -16.45
CA SER A 212 -0.40 14.19 -15.20
C SER A 212 -1.28 14.53 -14.00
N TRP A 213 -0.84 14.08 -12.83
CA TRP A 213 -1.49 14.38 -11.55
C TRP A 213 -0.47 14.81 -10.51
N GLU A 214 -0.83 15.80 -9.71
CA GLU A 214 -0.15 16.07 -8.45
C GLU A 214 -0.51 15.00 -7.43
N VAL A 215 0.53 14.48 -6.78
CA VAL A 215 0.42 13.37 -5.84
C VAL A 215 1.29 13.63 -4.63
N CYS A 216 0.97 12.93 -3.56
CA CYS A 216 1.74 12.91 -2.34
C CYS A 216 2.33 11.51 -2.16
N SER A 217 3.61 11.43 -1.85
CA SER A 217 4.34 10.19 -1.59
C SER A 217 4.67 10.12 -0.10
N LEU A 218 4.07 9.17 0.59
CA LEU A 218 4.20 8.96 2.02
C LEU A 218 5.31 7.97 2.32
N LEU A 219 6.30 8.36 3.12
CA LEU A 219 7.37 7.48 3.54
C LEU A 219 6.88 6.51 4.62
N LEU A 220 6.76 5.22 4.33
CA LEU A 220 6.22 4.25 5.30
C LEU A 220 7.33 3.51 6.05
N GLY A 221 8.50 3.37 5.43
CA GLY A 221 9.64 2.70 6.02
C GLY A 221 10.80 2.61 5.05
N SER A 222 11.70 1.68 5.34
CA SER A 222 12.83 1.39 4.49
C SER A 222 13.19 -0.09 4.54
N MET A 223 13.69 -0.62 3.45
CA MET A 223 14.25 -1.97 3.35
C MET A 223 15.66 -1.91 2.77
N THR A 224 16.39 -3.00 2.92
CA THR A 224 17.78 -3.12 2.50
C THR A 224 17.91 -4.31 1.58
N GLU A 225 18.37 -4.06 0.35
CA GLU A 225 18.74 -5.10 -0.58
C GLU A 225 20.26 -5.30 -0.53
N ARG A 226 20.70 -6.54 -0.31
CA ARG A 226 22.12 -6.89 -0.32
C ARG A 226 22.45 -7.65 -1.60
N ASN A 227 23.32 -7.07 -2.42
CA ASN A 227 23.93 -7.76 -3.53
C ASN A 227 25.12 -8.58 -3.00
N TYR A 228 24.93 -9.89 -2.81
CA TYR A 228 25.95 -10.79 -2.30
C TYR A 228 27.14 -10.98 -3.24
N GLU A 229 26.95 -10.79 -4.56
CA GLU A 229 28.01 -10.94 -5.55
C GLU A 229 28.98 -9.75 -5.52
N LEU A 230 28.45 -8.55 -5.34
CA LEU A 230 29.22 -7.31 -5.27
C LEU A 230 29.59 -6.92 -3.83
N ASN A 231 29.04 -7.61 -2.83
CA ASN A 231 29.10 -7.24 -1.41
C ASN A 231 28.66 -5.78 -1.18
N GLU A 232 27.65 -5.37 -1.93
CA GLU A 232 27.03 -4.04 -1.85
C GLU A 232 25.70 -4.12 -1.12
N GLU A 233 25.38 -3.08 -0.39
CA GLU A 233 24.14 -2.95 0.36
C GLU A 233 23.46 -1.65 -0.10
N ALA A 234 22.23 -1.76 -0.59
CA ALA A 234 21.43 -0.64 -1.04
C ALA A 234 20.21 -0.50 -0.15
N LYS A 235 20.01 0.69 0.42
CA LYS A 235 18.83 1.00 1.20
C LYS A 235 17.75 1.62 0.31
N PHE A 236 16.53 1.12 0.38
CA PHE A 236 15.37 1.65 -0.31
C PHE A 236 14.39 2.25 0.69
N LEU A 237 13.81 3.40 0.34
CA LEU A 237 12.65 3.96 1.01
C LEU A 237 11.39 3.34 0.42
N CYS A 238 10.53 2.79 1.25
CA CYS A 238 9.25 2.24 0.83
C CYS A 238 8.18 3.31 0.96
N THR A 239 7.59 3.75 -0.16
CA THR A 239 6.63 4.85 -0.16
C THR A 239 5.28 4.46 -0.75
N LEU A 240 4.22 5.00 -0.13
CA LEU A 240 2.86 4.90 -0.62
C LEU A 240 2.52 6.18 -1.39
N VAL A 241 2.07 6.04 -2.63
CA VAL A 241 1.70 7.18 -3.48
C VAL A 241 0.18 7.36 -3.45
N VAL A 242 -0.26 8.57 -3.16
CA VAL A 242 -1.67 8.94 -3.00
C VAL A 242 -2.02 10.21 -3.76
N ARG A 243 -3.28 10.32 -4.20
CA ARG A 243 -3.84 11.49 -4.87
C ARG A 243 -5.06 12.00 -4.12
N PHE A 244 -5.28 13.31 -4.08
CA PHE A 244 -6.54 13.86 -3.57
C PHE A 244 -7.64 13.76 -4.63
N ASN A 245 -8.75 13.11 -4.27
CA ASN A 245 -9.93 13.01 -5.11
C ASN A 245 -10.99 14.00 -4.61
N SER A 246 -11.15 15.12 -5.34
CA SER A 246 -12.06 16.22 -4.99
C SER A 246 -13.54 15.85 -5.03
N ILE A 247 -13.91 14.83 -5.80
CA ILE A 247 -15.30 14.36 -5.90
C ILE A 247 -15.73 13.72 -4.59
N ILE A 248 -14.86 12.89 -4.00
CA ILE A 248 -15.14 12.22 -2.73
C ILE A 248 -14.62 12.98 -1.52
N GLY A 249 -13.79 14.01 -1.72
CA GLY A 249 -13.18 14.81 -0.66
C GLY A 249 -12.22 14.00 0.22
N ALA A 250 -11.42 13.11 -0.39
CA ALA A 250 -10.51 12.24 0.34
C ALA A 250 -9.31 11.83 -0.52
N TRP A 251 -8.25 11.40 0.15
CA TRP A 251 -7.08 10.83 -0.53
C TRP A 251 -7.31 9.38 -0.92
N GLU A 252 -6.92 9.05 -2.15
CA GLU A 252 -6.94 7.71 -2.72
C GLU A 252 -5.52 7.21 -2.99
N ARG A 253 -5.32 5.92 -2.80
CA ARG A 253 -4.06 5.24 -3.13
C ARG A 253 -3.99 5.04 -4.63
N ILE A 254 -2.82 5.31 -5.21
CA ILE A 254 -2.58 5.15 -6.65
C ILE A 254 -1.36 4.26 -6.97
N GLY A 255 -0.58 3.85 -5.98
CA GLY A 255 0.53 2.92 -6.16
C GLY A 255 1.53 2.95 -5.02
N VAL A 256 2.63 2.24 -5.22
CA VAL A 256 3.81 2.25 -4.35
C VAL A 256 5.06 2.58 -5.15
N LEU A 257 6.04 3.19 -4.49
CA LEU A 257 7.33 3.51 -5.04
C LEU A 257 8.43 3.17 -4.05
N ASP A 258 9.43 2.43 -4.50
CA ASP A 258 10.66 2.18 -3.76
C ASP A 258 11.79 3.07 -4.29
N VAL A 259 12.32 3.97 -3.45
CA VAL A 259 13.37 4.92 -3.84
C VAL A 259 14.70 4.53 -3.21
N ARG A 260 15.75 4.32 -4.01
CA ARG A 260 17.09 4.05 -3.48
C ARG A 260 17.62 5.29 -2.74
N LYS A 261 18.04 5.13 -1.48
CA LYS A 261 18.47 6.22 -0.60
C LYS A 261 19.75 6.92 -1.08
N ASP A 262 20.65 6.18 -1.71
CA ASP A 262 21.93 6.70 -2.22
C ASP A 262 21.80 7.34 -3.61
N ASP A 263 20.58 7.42 -4.13
CA ASP A 263 20.32 8.12 -5.38
C ASP A 263 20.57 9.62 -5.20
N VAL A 264 21.25 10.25 -6.15
CA VAL A 264 21.76 11.64 -6.04
C VAL A 264 20.60 12.63 -5.88
N SER A 265 19.42 12.24 -6.34
CA SER A 265 18.13 12.92 -6.26
C SER A 265 17.41 12.75 -4.92
N TYR A 266 17.94 12.00 -3.96
CA TYR A 266 17.33 11.87 -2.64
C TYR A 266 17.33 13.20 -1.86
N SER A 267 18.43 13.96 -1.95
CA SER A 267 18.56 15.25 -1.28
C SER A 267 17.55 16.29 -1.78
N SER A 268 17.07 16.16 -3.02
CA SER A 268 15.98 16.97 -3.58
C SER A 268 14.59 16.63 -3.05
N ILE A 269 14.37 15.43 -2.51
CA ILE A 269 13.05 14.97 -2.05
C ILE A 269 12.69 15.58 -0.68
N GLY A 270 13.68 15.84 0.19
CA GLY A 270 13.46 16.29 1.57
C GLY A 270 13.41 17.81 1.80
N GLY A 271 13.48 18.63 0.74
CA GLY A 271 13.82 20.06 0.87
C GLY A 271 12.69 21.09 0.73
N ARG A 272 11.45 20.71 0.43
CA ARG A 272 10.37 21.69 0.18
C ARG A 272 9.50 21.98 1.40
N GLU A 273 9.59 23.21 1.92
CA GLU A 273 8.43 23.93 2.43
C GLU A 273 7.73 24.60 1.23
N PHE A 274 6.43 24.39 1.04
CA PHE A 274 5.65 25.17 0.08
C PHE A 274 4.50 25.87 0.79
N ASN A 275 4.41 27.18 0.56
CA ASN A 275 3.23 28.00 0.84
C ASN A 275 2.16 27.64 -0.21
N LEU A 276 1.08 27.03 0.24
CA LEU A 276 -0.13 26.83 -0.57
C LEU A 276 -0.80 28.20 -0.77
N MET A 277 -0.96 28.62 -2.03
CA MET A 277 -1.92 29.66 -2.41
C MET A 277 -3.33 29.08 -2.49
#